data_AF-A0AA51P869-F1
#
_entry.id   AF-A0AA51P869-F1
#
_cell.length_a   1.000
_cell.length_b   1.000
_cell.length_c   1.000
_cell.angle_alpha   90.00
_cell.angle_beta   90.00
_cell.angle_gamma   90.00
#
_symmetry.space_group_name_H-M   'P 1'
#
loop_
_entity.id
_entity.type
_entity.pdbx_description
1 polymer ?
#
loop_
_entity_poly.entity_id
_entity_poly.type
_entity_poly.pdbx_seq_one_letter_code
_entity_poly.pdbx_strand_id
1 'polypeptide(L)' 'EHKKSYDSETEEKFRMKIYAENKHKVAKHNQRFERGQVGFRLATNKYADMLHHEFVHTMNGFN' A
#
# COMPACT_ATOMS: atom_id res chain seq x y z
N GLU A 1 4.90 -4.61 -14.63
CA GLU A 1 4.68 -3.29 -13.98
C GLU A 1 3.21 -2.92 -14.02
N HIS A 2 2.71 -2.21 -13.00
CA HIS A 2 1.28 -1.99 -12.80
C HIS A 2 0.78 -0.82 -13.67
N LYS A 3 0.05 -1.12 -14.77
CA LYS A 3 -0.58 -0.14 -15.67
C LYS A 3 -1.81 0.50 -15.01
N LYS A 4 -1.62 1.46 -14.10
CA LYS A 4 -2.72 2.25 -13.52
C LYS A 4 -2.83 3.58 -14.26
N SER A 5 -3.98 3.84 -14.87
CA SER A 5 -4.36 5.15 -15.41
C SER A 5 -5.31 5.81 -14.43
N TYR A 6 -4.98 7.01 -13.96
CA TYR A 6 -5.89 7.84 -13.17
C TYR A 6 -6.41 8.96 -14.05
N ASP A 7 -7.70 9.28 -13.91
CA ASP A 7 -8.38 10.23 -14.80
C ASP A 7 -7.98 11.70 -14.52
N SER A 8 -7.30 11.97 -13.39
CA SER A 8 -6.91 13.31 -12.96
C SER A 8 -5.52 13.36 -12.33
N GLU A 9 -4.76 14.41 -12.62
CA GLU A 9 -3.48 14.71 -11.96
C GLU A 9 -3.60 14.84 -10.43
N THR A 10 -4.77 15.25 -9.95
CA THR A 10 -5.03 15.35 -8.50
C THR A 10 -5.09 13.96 -7.88
N GLU A 11 -5.74 13.02 -8.57
CA GLU A 11 -5.81 11.64 -8.14
C GLU A 11 -4.44 10.96 -8.24
N GLU A 12 -3.67 11.22 -9.29
CA GLU A 12 -2.31 10.70 -9.42
C GLU A 12 -1.40 11.14 -8.25
N LYS A 13 -1.41 12.43 -7.89
CA LYS A 13 -0.66 12.95 -6.73
C LYS A 13 -1.12 12.31 -5.42
N PHE A 14 -2.43 12.13 -5.26
CA PHE A 14 -3.01 11.50 -4.08
C PHE A 14 -2.57 10.02 -3.96
N ARG A 15 -2.67 9.26 -5.06
CA ARG A 15 -2.25 7.85 -5.15
C ARG A 15 -0.75 7.70 -4.93
N MET A 16 0.05 8.61 -5.46
CA MET A 16 1.51 8.63 -5.21
C MET A 16 1.83 8.88 -3.74
N LYS A 17 1.10 9.78 -3.07
CA LYS A 17 1.25 10.02 -1.63
C LYS A 17 0.93 8.76 -0.82
N ILE A 18 -0.17 8.08 -1.13
CA ILE A 18 -0.56 6.82 -0.47
C ILE A 18 0.53 5.75 -0.66
N TYR A 19 1.04 5.63 -1.89
CA TYR A 19 2.12 4.70 -2.19
C TYR A 19 3.39 4.98 -1.37
N ALA A 20 3.77 6.26 -1.24
CA ALA A 20 4.92 6.65 -0.42
C ALA A 20 4.72 6.29 1.07
N GLU A 21 3.54 6.56 1.63
CA GLU A 21 3.20 6.20 3.01
C GLU A 21 3.22 4.69 3.24
N ASN A 22 2.65 3.91 2.32
CA ASN A 22 2.62 2.45 2.42
C ASN A 22 4.02 1.85 2.24
N LYS A 23 4.84 2.37 1.33
CA LYS A 23 6.25 1.96 1.18
C LYS A 23 7.05 2.23 2.46
N HIS A 24 6.82 3.37 3.12
CA HIS A 24 7.45 3.67 4.40
C HIS A 24 7.02 2.70 5.50
N LYS A 25 5.73 2.34 5.58
CA LYS A 25 5.23 1.33 6.52
C LYS A 25 5.88 -0.04 6.28
N VAL A 26 5.99 -0.47 5.03
CA VAL A 26 6.66 -1.72 4.64
C VAL A 26 8.13 -1.72 5.06
N ALA A 27 8.85 -0.62 4.79
CA ALA A 27 10.24 -0.49 5.21
C ALA A 27 10.39 -0.58 6.74
N LYS A 28 9.55 0.11 7.50
CA LYS A 28 9.55 0.05 8.97
C LYS A 28 9.24 -1.36 9.49
N HIS A 29 8.32 -2.08 8.85
CA HIS A 29 8.03 -3.47 9.18
C HIS A 29 9.22 -4.39 8.88
N ASN A 30 9.87 -4.23 7.73
CA ASN A 30 11.03 -5.03 7.36
C ASN A 30 12.24 -4.77 8.28
N GLN A 31 12.43 -3.54 8.76
CA GLN A 31 13.41 -3.24 9.82
C GLN A 31 13.08 -3.94 11.15
N ARG A 32 11.80 -4.18 11.46
CA ARG A 32 11.41 -4.98 12.64
C ARG A 32 11.66 -6.46 12.40
N PHE A 33 11.45 -6.94 11.17
CA PHE A 33 11.75 -8.31 10.76
C PHE A 33 13.24 -8.62 10.88
N GLU A 34 14.10 -7.73 10.41
CA GLU A 34 15.57 -7.86 10.53
C GLU A 34 16.04 -7.90 11.99
N ARG A 35 15.31 -7.25 12.90
CA ARG A 35 15.54 -7.31 14.34
C ARG A 35 14.90 -8.52 15.03
N GLY A 36 14.27 -9.43 14.28
CA GLY A 36 13.59 -10.61 14.82
C GLY A 36 12.32 -10.31 15.62
N GLN A 37 11.76 -9.10 15.50
CA GLN A 37 10.55 -8.69 16.26
C GLN A 37 9.24 -9.13 15.59
N VAL A 38 9.29 -9.48 14.31
CA VAL A 38 8.14 -9.97 13.52
C VAL A 38 8.59 -11.15 12.66
N GLY A 39 7.71 -12.12 12.44
CA GLY A 39 8.03 -13.37 11.74
C GLY A 39 7.90 -13.34 10.22
N PHE A 40 7.53 -12.21 9.62
CA PHE A 40 7.33 -12.11 8.16
C PHE A 40 7.84 -10.79 7.59
N ARG A 41 8.10 -10.77 6.28
CA ARG A 41 8.45 -9.56 5.53
C ARG A 41 7.25 -9.07 4.75
N LEU A 42 7.15 -7.75 4.59
CA LEU A 42 6.18 -7.13 3.71
C LEU A 42 6.85 -6.71 2.39
N ALA A 43 6.08 -6.73 1.31
CA ALA A 43 6.49 -6.27 0.00
C ALA A 43 5.41 -5.35 -0.58
N THR A 44 5.82 -4.36 -1.37
CA THR A 44 4.89 -3.51 -2.13
C THR A 44 4.25 -4.33 -3.24
N ASN A 45 2.92 -4.31 -3.31
CA ASN A 45 2.14 -5.02 -4.33
C ASN A 45 1.24 -4.04 -5.09
N LYS A 46 0.37 -4.56 -5.97
CA LYS A 46 -0.57 -3.76 -6.78
C LYS A 46 -1.62 -2.97 -5.98
N TYR A 47 -1.68 -3.16 -4.67
CA TYR A 47 -2.59 -2.48 -3.75
C TYR A 47 -1.85 -1.45 -2.88
N ALA A 48 -0.56 -1.22 -3.13
CA ALA A 48 0.26 -0.31 -2.32
C ALA A 48 -0.17 1.16 -2.42
N ASP A 49 -0.97 1.53 -3.40
CA ASP A 49 -1.56 2.85 -3.65
C ASP A 49 -3.02 2.96 -3.19
N MET A 50 -3.56 1.92 -2.56
CA MET A 50 -4.90 1.94 -1.97
C MET A 50 -4.84 2.30 -0.49
N LEU A 51 -5.83 3.07 -0.05
CA LEU A 51 -6.07 3.29 1.38
C LEU A 51 -6.67 2.04 2.01
N HIS A 52 -6.47 1.91 3.33
CA HIS A 52 -6.98 0.76 4.07
C HIS A 52 -8.51 0.63 3.95
N HIS A 53 -9.25 1.74 4.00
CA HIS A 53 -10.69 1.72 3.83
C HIS A 53 -11.12 1.34 2.40
N GLU A 54 -10.40 1.78 1.37
CA GLU A 54 -10.67 1.39 -0.02
C GLU A 54 -10.42 -0.10 -0.22
N PHE A 55 -9.33 -0.61 0.36
CA PHE A 55 -9.00 -2.02 0.32
C PHE A 55 -10.07 -2.86 1.03
N VAL A 56 -10.50 -2.45 2.23
CA VAL A 56 -11.58 -3.13 2.97
C VAL A 56 -12.90 -3.04 2.22
N HIS A 57 -13.24 -1.91 1.61
CA HIS A 57 -14.49 -1.80 0.85
C HIS A 57 -14.48 -2.65 -0.43
N THR A 58 -13.33 -2.76 -1.09
CA THR A 58 -13.20 -3.51 -2.35
C THR A 58 -13.02 -5.01 -2.14
N MET A 59 -12.34 -5.41 -1.06
CA MET A 59 -11.91 -6.79 -0.82
C MET A 59 -12.62 -7.47 0.36
N ASN A 60 -13.40 -6.73 1.16
CA ASN A 60 -14.32 -7.36 2.09
C ASN A 60 -15.66 -7.54 1.35
N GLY A 61 -15.99 -8.80 1.05
CA GLY A 61 -17.18 -9.19 0.31
C GLY A 61 -18.50 -9.08 1.09
N PHE A 62 -18.55 -8.26 2.13
CA PHE A 62 -19.81 -7.90 2.79
C PHE A 62 -20.32 -6.59 2.21
N ASN A 63 -21.40 -6.70 1.43
CA ASN A 63 -22.27 -5.60 1.00
C ASN A 63 -23.41 -5.43 2.00
#